data_AF-A0A2V5MIK2-F1
#
_entry.id   AF-A0A2V5MIK2-F1
#
_cell.length_a   1.000
_cell.length_b   1.000
_cell.length_c   1.000
_cell.angle_alpha   90.00
_cell.angle_beta   90.00
_cell.angle_gamma   90.00
#
_symmetry.space_group_name_H-M   'P 1'
#
loop_
_entity.id
_entity.type
_entity.pdbx_description
1 polymer ?
#
loop_
_entity_poly.entity_id
_entity_poly.type
_entity_poly.pdbx_seq_one_letter_code
_entity_poly.pdbx_strand_id
1 'polypeptide(L)'
;MRQSWSVNNLVDFVVESVRRSHADDSPFYHLRFDRVFPDDFYAEMLEAMPVVDDYRALSGKAKLRNRRPDGKPTRIKIDLCPEYIRHLPPKKRAVWNLAGRVFRSKALEKVFIERLKPGLKRRFGADFAKVPMYSVPILTRDVPGYYMTAHSDTLWKGITVQFYLPADNSTPV
;
A
#
# COMPACT_ATOMS: atom_id res chain seq x y z
N MET A 1 0.21 -4.78 29.09
CA MET A 1 0.53 -3.39 28.64
C MET A 1 0.58 -3.43 27.12
N ARG A 2 -0.25 -2.63 26.42
CA ARG A 2 -0.14 -2.50 24.95
C ARG A 2 1.13 -1.70 24.65
N GLN A 3 1.99 -2.21 23.78
CA GLN A 3 3.19 -1.50 23.37
C GLN A 3 2.77 -0.29 22.53
N SER A 4 3.16 0.92 22.92
CA SER A 4 2.93 2.09 22.09
C SER A 4 3.99 2.12 21.00
N TRP A 5 3.58 1.88 19.76
CA TRP A 5 4.50 1.86 18.62
C TRP A 5 4.90 3.29 18.23
N SER A 6 6.21 3.55 18.23
CA SER A 6 6.77 4.75 17.60
C SER A 6 6.86 4.55 16.08
N VAL A 7 6.84 5.66 15.31
CA VAL A 7 7.06 5.57 13.86
C VAL A 7 8.41 4.95 13.53
N ASN A 8 9.46 5.23 14.30
CA ASN A 8 10.79 4.69 14.03
C ASN A 8 10.81 3.17 14.19
N ASN A 9 10.24 2.65 15.28
CA ASN A 9 10.19 1.21 15.53
C ASN A 9 9.39 0.47 14.44
N LEU A 10 8.29 1.06 13.97
CA LEU A 10 7.50 0.51 12.86
C LEU A 10 8.26 0.58 11.53
N VAL A 11 8.96 1.68 11.26
CA VAL A 11 9.81 1.81 10.06
C VAL A 11 10.89 0.73 10.06
N ASP A 12 11.59 0.54 11.18
CA ASP A 12 12.65 -0.46 11.29
C ASP A 12 12.11 -1.87 11.05
N PHE A 13 10.95 -2.18 11.63
CA PHE A 13 10.28 -3.47 11.41
C PHE A 13 9.92 -3.68 9.94
N VAL A 14 9.24 -2.72 9.30
CA VAL A 14 8.82 -2.85 7.90
C VAL A 14 10.03 -2.92 6.97
N VAL A 15 11.10 -2.14 7.24
CA VAL A 15 12.35 -2.20 6.49
C VAL A 15 12.97 -3.58 6.58
N GLU A 16 12.98 -4.19 7.76
CA GLU A 16 13.51 -5.53 7.95
C GLU A 16 12.67 -6.59 7.23
N SER A 17 11.33 -6.46 7.23
CA SER A 17 10.45 -7.33 6.43
C SER A 17 10.76 -7.22 4.93
N VAL A 18 11.03 -6.01 4.42
CA VAL A 18 11.44 -5.82 3.01
C VAL A 18 12.83 -6.41 2.73
N ARG A 19 13.79 -6.30 3.66
CA ARG A 19 15.12 -6.92 3.51
C ARG A 19 15.03 -8.44 3.39
N ARG A 20 14.16 -9.06 4.18
CA ARG A 20 13.91 -10.51 4.21
C ARG A 20 13.04 -11.01 3.07
N SER A 21 12.50 -10.12 2.24
CA SER A 21 11.64 -10.50 1.12
C SER A 21 12.31 -11.48 0.16
N HIS A 22 11.53 -12.41 -0.37
CA HIS A 22 11.96 -13.30 -1.44
C HIS A 22 11.93 -12.55 -2.78
N ALA A 23 13.04 -12.55 -3.52
CA ALA A 23 13.09 -12.03 -4.88
C ALA A 23 12.85 -13.16 -5.88
N ASP A 24 12.05 -12.90 -6.90
CA ASP A 24 11.72 -13.84 -7.97
C ASP A 24 11.73 -13.09 -9.29
N ASP A 25 12.21 -13.71 -10.37
CA ASP A 25 12.35 -13.12 -11.70
C ASP A 25 11.30 -13.58 -12.72
N SER A 26 10.43 -14.54 -12.35
CA SER A 26 9.36 -15.04 -13.21
C SER A 26 7.98 -14.59 -12.73
N PRO A 27 7.12 -14.02 -13.59
CA PRO A 27 7.34 -13.65 -15.00
C PRO A 27 8.10 -12.32 -15.19
N PHE A 28 8.43 -11.64 -14.09
CA PHE A 28 9.30 -10.46 -14.04
C PHE A 28 9.93 -10.34 -12.65
N TYR A 29 10.97 -9.52 -12.50
CA TYR A 29 11.61 -9.34 -11.19
C TYR A 29 10.73 -8.58 -10.20
N HIS A 30 10.37 -9.25 -9.11
CA HIS A 30 9.50 -8.76 -8.07
C HIS A 30 9.93 -9.29 -6.69
N LEU A 31 9.34 -8.70 -5.64
CA LEU A 31 9.54 -9.12 -4.25
C LEU A 31 8.24 -9.69 -3.71
N ARG A 32 8.33 -10.78 -2.94
CA ARG A 32 7.23 -11.38 -2.17
C ARG A 32 7.63 -11.48 -0.72
N PHE A 33 6.76 -11.03 0.18
CA PHE A 33 6.98 -11.11 1.62
C PHE A 33 5.66 -10.98 2.36
N ASP A 34 5.66 -11.48 3.59
CA ASP A 34 4.57 -11.38 4.55
C ASP A 34 5.01 -10.55 5.76
N ARG A 35 4.14 -10.50 6.79
CA ARG A 35 4.42 -9.84 8.08
C ARG A 35 5.03 -8.45 7.91
N VAL A 36 4.32 -7.60 7.19
CA VAL A 36 4.73 -6.22 6.91
C VAL A 36 4.81 -5.42 8.22
N PHE A 37 3.84 -5.61 9.11
CA PHE A 37 3.77 -4.94 10.41
C PHE A 37 3.85 -5.96 11.57
N PRO A 38 4.21 -5.51 12.78
CA PRO A 38 4.05 -6.31 14.00
C PRO A 38 2.61 -6.79 14.17
N ASP A 39 2.43 -8.00 14.70
CA ASP A 39 1.12 -8.67 14.75
C ASP A 39 0.08 -7.84 15.56
N ASP A 40 0.51 -7.17 16.63
CA ASP A 40 -0.32 -6.31 17.47
C ASP A 40 -0.72 -5.00 16.75
N PHE A 41 0.22 -4.34 16.07
CA PHE A 41 -0.08 -3.18 15.25
C PHE A 41 -0.99 -3.54 14.06
N TYR A 42 -0.78 -4.70 13.44
CA TYR A 42 -1.65 -5.19 12.38
C TYR A 42 -3.08 -5.42 12.89
N ALA A 43 -3.24 -6.01 14.08
CA ALA A 43 -4.55 -6.14 14.71
C ALA A 43 -5.20 -4.78 14.98
N GLU A 44 -4.44 -3.77 15.43
CA GLU A 44 -4.94 -2.40 15.59
C GLU A 44 -5.35 -1.78 14.25
N MET A 45 -4.62 -2.03 13.16
CA MET A 45 -5.00 -1.58 11.82
C MET A 45 -6.33 -2.18 11.36
N LEU A 46 -6.56 -3.48 11.64
CA LEU A 46 -7.81 -4.15 11.32
C LEU A 46 -8.97 -3.61 12.17
N GLU A 47 -8.78 -3.42 13.48
CA GLU A 47 -9.79 -2.83 14.37
C GLU A 47 -10.11 -1.37 13.95
N ALA A 48 -9.10 -0.64 13.50
CA ALA A 48 -9.20 0.74 13.07
C ALA A 48 -9.55 0.91 11.58
N MET A 49 -10.00 -0.15 10.89
CA MET A 49 -10.29 -0.11 9.46
C MET A 49 -11.37 0.97 9.15
N PRO A 50 -11.17 1.84 8.15
CA PRO A 50 -12.18 2.83 7.78
C PRO A 50 -13.44 2.14 7.23
N VAL A 51 -14.61 2.74 7.49
CA VAL A 51 -15.88 2.27 6.92
C VAL A 51 -16.03 2.80 5.50
N VAL A 52 -16.93 2.23 4.70
CA VAL A 52 -17.09 2.59 3.28
C VAL A 52 -17.24 4.10 3.06
N ASP A 53 -17.98 4.78 3.94
CA ASP A 53 -18.24 6.22 3.85
C ASP A 53 -17.02 7.09 4.19
N ASP A 54 -15.97 6.51 4.81
CA ASP A 54 -14.71 7.20 5.06
C ASP A 54 -13.86 7.34 3.76
N TYR A 55 -14.17 6.58 2.71
CA TYR A 55 -13.41 6.55 1.46
C TYR A 55 -14.02 7.45 0.38
N ARG A 56 -13.19 7.78 -0.63
CA ARG A 56 -13.64 8.45 -1.86
C ARG A 56 -13.54 7.53 -3.07
N ALA A 57 -14.35 7.82 -4.10
CA ALA A 57 -14.26 7.13 -5.39
C ALA A 57 -12.87 7.29 -6.03
N LEU A 58 -12.40 6.24 -6.72
CA LEU A 58 -11.24 6.37 -7.60
C LEU A 58 -11.57 7.29 -8.79
N SER A 59 -10.64 8.16 -9.20
CA SER A 59 -10.77 8.99 -10.40
C SER A 59 -10.25 8.26 -11.67
N GLY A 60 -10.52 8.81 -12.86
CA GLY A 60 -9.97 8.33 -14.14
C GLY A 60 -10.82 7.27 -14.86
N LYS A 61 -10.30 6.70 -15.95
CA LYS A 61 -11.05 5.78 -16.86
C LYS A 61 -11.61 4.53 -16.17
N ALA A 62 -10.96 4.06 -15.10
CA ALA A 62 -11.49 2.98 -14.26
C ALA A 62 -12.88 3.32 -13.67
N LYS A 63 -13.19 4.61 -13.44
CA LYS A 63 -14.50 5.10 -12.96
C LYS A 63 -15.67 4.74 -13.87
N LEU A 64 -15.45 4.42 -15.15
CA LEU A 64 -16.52 4.09 -16.09
C LEU A 64 -16.89 2.61 -16.07
N ARG A 65 -15.89 1.69 -15.96
CA ARG A 65 -16.13 0.24 -15.89
C ARG A 65 -16.39 -0.26 -14.47
N ASN A 66 -15.81 0.38 -13.46
CA ASN A 66 -15.90 -0.05 -12.06
C ASN A 66 -17.01 0.71 -11.33
N ARG A 67 -18.25 0.48 -11.79
CA ARG A 67 -19.48 0.99 -11.17
C ARG A 67 -20.49 -0.13 -11.02
N ARG A 68 -21.22 -0.07 -9.91
CA ARG A 68 -22.39 -0.88 -9.66
C ARG A 68 -23.59 -0.37 -10.47
N PRO A 69 -24.66 -1.17 -10.60
CA PRO A 69 -25.90 -0.74 -11.24
C PRO A 69 -26.51 0.54 -10.62
N ASP A 70 -26.30 0.77 -9.32
CA ASP A 70 -26.72 1.99 -8.60
C ASP A 70 -25.80 3.21 -8.84
N GLY A 71 -24.80 3.07 -9.72
CA GLY A 71 -23.83 4.10 -10.05
C GLY A 71 -22.70 4.27 -9.04
N LYS A 72 -22.68 3.57 -7.90
CA LYS A 72 -21.60 3.67 -6.91
C LYS A 72 -20.31 3.00 -7.41
N PRO A 73 -19.12 3.53 -7.05
CA PRO A 73 -17.85 2.94 -7.47
C PRO A 73 -17.63 1.56 -6.85
N THR A 74 -17.01 0.64 -7.59
CA THR A 74 -16.62 -0.69 -7.07
C THR A 74 -15.22 -0.73 -6.46
N ARG A 75 -14.46 0.37 -6.58
CA ARG A 75 -13.20 0.61 -5.87
C ARG A 75 -13.18 2.01 -5.27
N ILE A 76 -12.89 2.08 -3.98
CA ILE A 76 -12.80 3.32 -3.20
C ILE A 76 -11.42 3.42 -2.54
N LYS A 77 -10.98 4.63 -2.21
CA LYS A 77 -9.63 4.86 -1.68
C LYS A 77 -9.55 5.96 -0.62
N ILE A 78 -8.48 5.91 0.16
CA ILE A 78 -7.98 6.98 1.04
C ILE A 78 -6.47 7.11 0.80
N ASP A 79 -6.00 8.30 0.49
CA ASP A 79 -4.57 8.59 0.38
C ASP A 79 -4.02 8.79 1.80
N LEU A 80 -2.96 8.07 2.19
CA LEU A 80 -2.48 8.03 3.58
C LEU A 80 -1.51 9.18 3.91
N CYS A 81 -1.98 10.40 3.66
CA CYS A 81 -1.34 11.65 4.08
C CYS A 81 -2.25 12.44 5.03
N PRO A 82 -1.69 13.26 5.94
CA PRO A 82 -2.42 13.84 7.06
C PRO A 82 -3.67 14.63 6.65
N GLU A 83 -3.59 15.33 5.52
CA GLU A 83 -4.66 16.15 4.97
C GLU A 83 -5.86 15.31 4.55
N TYR A 84 -5.61 14.12 4.02
CA TYR A 84 -6.63 13.22 3.45
C TYR A 84 -7.20 12.22 4.46
N ILE A 85 -6.66 12.18 5.68
CA ILE A 85 -7.19 11.36 6.78
C ILE A 85 -7.76 12.21 7.92
N ARG A 86 -7.77 13.54 7.78
CA ARG A 86 -8.20 14.47 8.84
C ARG A 86 -9.64 14.24 9.30
N HIS A 87 -10.50 13.76 8.40
CA HIS A 87 -11.92 13.49 8.62
C HIS A 87 -12.17 12.18 9.36
N LEU A 88 -11.18 11.28 9.44
CA LEU A 88 -11.34 10.01 10.14
C LEU A 88 -11.54 10.24 11.65
N PRO A 89 -12.36 9.40 12.32
CA PRO A 89 -12.47 9.40 13.77
C PRO A 89 -11.09 9.29 14.45
N PRO A 90 -10.88 9.91 15.63
CA PRO A 90 -9.56 10.02 16.26
C PRO A 90 -8.77 8.72 16.36
N LYS A 91 -9.43 7.62 16.78
CA LYS A 91 -8.80 6.29 16.90
C LYS A 91 -8.29 5.77 15.54
N LYS A 92 -9.13 5.87 14.49
CA LYS A 92 -8.75 5.46 13.13
C LYS A 92 -7.62 6.33 12.59
N ARG A 93 -7.76 7.65 12.75
CA ARG A 93 -6.78 8.63 12.28
C ARG A 93 -5.40 8.38 12.88
N ALA A 94 -5.30 8.05 14.17
CA ALA A 94 -4.03 7.78 14.83
C ALA A 94 -3.28 6.61 14.16
N VAL A 95 -3.95 5.47 13.99
CA VAL A 95 -3.36 4.26 13.41
C VAL A 95 -2.96 4.47 11.94
N TRP A 96 -3.88 5.01 11.12
CA TRP A 96 -3.61 5.23 9.69
C TRP A 96 -2.61 6.35 9.42
N ASN A 97 -2.48 7.32 10.33
CA ASN A 97 -1.40 8.31 10.26
C ASN A 97 -0.03 7.67 10.52
N LEU A 98 0.08 6.75 11.48
CA LEU A 98 1.33 6.01 11.72
C LEU A 98 1.71 5.18 10.49
N ALA A 99 0.78 4.38 9.96
CA ALA A 99 1.01 3.59 8.74
C ALA A 99 1.42 4.48 7.54
N GLY A 100 0.71 5.60 7.34
CA GLY A 100 1.03 6.56 6.28
C GLY A 100 2.41 7.23 6.44
N ARG A 101 2.88 7.46 7.67
CA ARG A 101 4.24 7.97 7.94
C ARG A 101 5.30 6.91 7.67
N VAL A 102 5.04 5.66 8.06
CA VAL A 102 5.95 4.53 7.80
C VAL A 102 6.14 4.33 6.30
N PHE A 103 5.04 4.28 5.55
CA PHE A 103 5.08 4.11 4.09
C PHE A 103 5.70 5.29 3.33
N ARG A 104 5.79 6.47 3.96
CA ARG A 104 6.47 7.65 3.41
C ARG A 104 7.88 7.86 3.94
N SER A 105 8.40 6.93 4.72
CA SER A 105 9.75 7.04 5.28
C SER A 105 10.81 6.86 4.20
N LYS A 106 11.89 7.66 4.29
CA LYS A 106 13.03 7.54 3.38
C LYS A 106 13.81 6.24 3.55
N ALA A 107 13.81 5.67 4.76
CA ALA A 107 14.39 4.35 5.00
C ALA A 107 13.68 3.26 4.19
N LEU A 108 12.34 3.29 4.16
CA LEU A 108 11.55 2.32 3.40
C LEU A 108 11.69 2.53 1.88
N GLU A 109 11.68 3.77 1.41
CA GLU A 109 11.95 4.11 0.01
C GLU A 109 13.32 3.55 -0.44
N LYS A 110 14.36 3.78 0.36
CA LYS A 110 15.72 3.31 0.09
C LYS A 110 15.80 1.79 -0.02
N VAL A 111 15.24 1.06 0.95
CA VAL A 111 15.34 -0.41 0.94
C VAL A 111 14.60 -1.05 -0.23
N PHE A 112 13.46 -0.49 -0.65
CA PHE A 112 12.78 -0.95 -1.86
C PHE A 112 13.62 -0.71 -3.12
N ILE A 113 14.21 0.49 -3.27
CA ILE A 113 15.08 0.81 -4.41
C ILE A 113 16.29 -0.13 -4.45
N GLU A 114 16.90 -0.42 -3.29
CA GLU A 114 18.02 -1.35 -3.18
C GLU A 114 17.64 -2.78 -3.59
N ARG A 115 16.55 -3.32 -3.03
CA ARG A 115 16.07 -4.68 -3.32
C ARG A 115 15.58 -4.85 -4.76
N LEU A 116 14.99 -3.79 -5.34
CA LEU A 116 14.46 -3.77 -6.71
C LEU A 116 15.46 -3.29 -7.76
N LYS A 117 16.71 -2.98 -7.38
CA LYS A 117 17.78 -2.51 -8.27
C LYS A 117 17.89 -3.30 -9.59
N PRO A 118 17.83 -4.65 -9.63
CA PRO A 118 17.88 -5.38 -10.90
C PRO A 118 16.75 -5.00 -11.87
N GLY A 119 15.51 -4.90 -11.38
CA GLY A 119 14.36 -4.48 -12.17
C GLY A 119 14.42 -3.01 -12.58
N LEU A 120 14.83 -2.13 -11.66
CA LEU A 120 14.95 -0.70 -11.92
C LEU A 120 16.04 -0.39 -12.96
N LYS A 121 17.20 -1.06 -12.88
CA LYS A 121 18.28 -0.90 -13.86
C LYS A 121 17.86 -1.33 -15.27
N ARG A 122 17.06 -2.40 -15.38
CA ARG A 122 16.51 -2.82 -16.69
C ARG A 122 15.54 -1.79 -17.28
N ARG A 123 14.74 -1.14 -16.43
CA ARG A 123 13.72 -0.17 -16.88
C ARG A 123 14.29 1.22 -17.16
N PHE A 124 15.16 1.72 -16.28
CA PHE A 124 15.64 3.11 -16.29
C PHE A 124 17.13 3.24 -16.66
N GLY A 125 17.81 2.12 -16.94
CA GLY A 125 19.22 2.09 -17.30
C GLY A 125 20.17 2.18 -16.09
N ALA A 126 21.46 2.35 -16.37
CA ALA A 126 22.51 2.42 -15.35
C ALA A 126 22.34 3.59 -14.37
N ASP A 127 21.70 4.66 -14.83
CA ASP A 127 21.45 5.89 -14.08
C ASP A 127 20.12 5.90 -13.31
N PHE A 128 19.47 4.74 -13.10
CA PHE A 128 18.18 4.66 -12.40
C PHE A 128 18.17 5.36 -11.03
N ALA A 129 19.32 5.46 -10.36
CA ALA A 129 19.46 6.16 -9.08
C ALA A 129 19.23 7.68 -9.17
N LYS A 130 19.32 8.27 -10.37
CA LYS A 130 19.02 9.69 -10.63
C LYS A 130 17.52 9.94 -10.85
N VAL A 131 16.72 8.89 -11.03
CA VAL A 131 15.27 9.02 -11.24
C VAL A 131 14.63 9.37 -9.89
N PRO A 132 14.02 10.57 -9.74
CA PRO A 132 13.38 10.94 -8.50
C PRO A 132 12.16 10.04 -8.26
N MET A 133 12.10 9.46 -7.07
CA MET A 133 10.97 8.64 -6.63
C MET A 133 10.45 9.18 -5.30
N TYR A 134 9.14 9.07 -5.12
CA TYR A 134 8.48 9.35 -3.86
C TYR A 134 7.31 8.38 -3.70
N SER A 135 7.08 7.96 -2.46
CA SER A 135 5.99 7.06 -2.09
C SER A 135 4.65 7.79 -2.07
N VAL A 136 3.62 7.18 -2.65
CA VAL A 136 2.23 7.62 -2.54
C VAL A 136 1.41 6.46 -1.95
N PRO A 137 1.34 6.32 -0.62
CA PRO A 137 0.58 5.25 0.00
C PRO A 137 -0.92 5.51 -0.12
N ILE A 138 -1.66 4.50 -0.57
CA ILE A 138 -3.10 4.56 -0.77
C ILE A 138 -3.72 3.30 -0.15
N LEU A 139 -4.65 3.50 0.78
CA LEU A 139 -5.54 2.43 1.24
C LEU A 139 -6.68 2.31 0.23
N THR A 140 -6.80 1.17 -0.40
CA THR A 140 -7.89 0.88 -1.33
C THR A 140 -8.83 -0.18 -0.75
N ARG A 141 -10.10 -0.08 -1.10
CA ARG A 141 -11.10 -1.08 -0.77
C ARG A 141 -11.86 -1.43 -2.03
N ASP A 142 -11.82 -2.71 -2.37
CA ASP A 142 -12.65 -3.31 -3.41
C ASP A 142 -13.95 -3.77 -2.79
N VAL A 143 -15.04 -3.48 -3.48
CA VAL A 143 -16.37 -3.89 -3.04
C VAL A 143 -17.02 -4.75 -4.14
N PRO A 144 -18.07 -5.53 -3.82
CA PRO A 144 -18.68 -6.44 -4.80
C PRO A 144 -18.97 -5.77 -6.15
N GLY A 145 -18.63 -6.51 -7.22
CA GLY A 145 -18.65 -6.03 -8.60
C GLY A 145 -17.33 -5.40 -9.09
N TYR A 146 -16.30 -5.34 -8.25
CA TYR A 146 -14.98 -4.89 -8.69
C TYR A 146 -14.37 -5.84 -9.72
N TYR A 147 -13.85 -5.28 -10.81
CA TYR A 147 -13.17 -6.04 -11.84
C TYR A 147 -11.92 -5.32 -12.34
N MET A 148 -10.89 -6.10 -12.63
CA MET A 148 -9.62 -5.61 -13.16
C MET A 148 -9.09 -6.59 -14.19
N THR A 149 -8.88 -6.12 -15.43
CA THR A 149 -8.20 -6.90 -16.46
C THR A 149 -6.70 -6.95 -16.19
N ALA A 150 -6.01 -7.93 -16.76
CA ALA A 150 -4.54 -7.89 -16.84
C ALA A 150 -4.10 -6.59 -17.53
N HIS A 151 -3.16 -5.88 -16.92
CA HIS A 151 -2.57 -4.65 -17.44
C HIS A 151 -1.20 -4.43 -16.81
N SER A 152 -0.32 -3.71 -17.50
CA SER A 152 0.85 -3.10 -16.89
C SER A 152 0.44 -1.80 -16.19
N ASP A 153 1.15 -1.44 -15.13
CA ASP A 153 0.96 -0.15 -14.48
C ASP A 153 1.42 1.02 -15.38
N THR A 154 1.14 2.25 -14.98
CA THR A 154 1.48 3.43 -15.79
C THR A 154 3.00 3.67 -15.85
N LEU A 155 3.45 4.31 -16.94
CA LEU A 155 4.87 4.65 -17.12
C LEU A 155 5.40 5.63 -16.05
N TRP A 156 4.51 6.34 -15.36
CA TRP A 156 4.81 7.32 -14.32
C TRP A 156 5.15 6.71 -12.95
N LYS A 157 4.95 5.41 -12.76
CA LYS A 157 5.27 4.71 -11.52
C LYS A 157 6.56 3.93 -11.65
N GLY A 158 7.55 4.20 -10.80
CA GLY A 158 8.82 3.46 -10.76
C GLY A 158 8.67 2.09 -10.09
N ILE A 159 8.04 2.05 -8.93
CA ILE A 159 7.81 0.86 -8.10
C ILE A 159 6.33 0.81 -7.74
N THR A 160 5.71 -0.37 -7.86
CA THR A 160 4.36 -0.63 -7.35
C THR A 160 4.47 -1.69 -6.26
N VAL A 161 3.89 -1.39 -5.10
CA VAL A 161 3.81 -2.31 -3.97
C VAL A 161 2.34 -2.45 -3.59
N GLN A 162 1.88 -3.68 -3.39
CA GLN A 162 0.52 -3.98 -2.95
C GLN A 162 0.58 -4.87 -1.72
N PHE A 163 -0.07 -4.42 -0.65
CA PHE A 163 -0.26 -5.18 0.56
C PHE A 163 -1.73 -5.57 0.67
N TYR A 164 -1.99 -6.85 0.89
CA TYR A 164 -3.31 -7.33 1.26
C TYR A 164 -3.45 -7.21 2.78
N LEU A 165 -4.61 -6.73 3.23
CA LEU A 165 -4.94 -6.54 4.63
C LEU A 165 -6.15 -7.41 5.01
N PRO A 166 -6.12 -8.73 4.77
CA PRO A 166 -7.27 -9.57 5.07
C PRO A 166 -7.41 -9.75 6.59
N ALA A 167 -8.65 -9.87 7.07
CA ALA A 167 -8.91 -10.15 8.48
C ALA A 167 -8.43 -11.56 8.87
N ASP A 168 -8.49 -12.50 7.93
CA ASP A 168 -8.11 -13.90 8.07
C ASP A 168 -7.64 -14.49 6.71
N ASN A 169 -7.34 -15.79 6.66
CA ASN A 169 -6.96 -16.48 5.43
C ASN A 169 -8.17 -17.04 4.65
N SER A 170 -9.40 -16.63 4.97
CA SER A 170 -10.58 -17.10 4.26
C SER A 170 -10.61 -16.50 2.85
N THR A 171 -10.94 -17.33 1.87
CA THR A 171 -11.35 -16.87 0.55
C THR A 171 -12.87 -16.69 0.56
N PRO A 172 -13.43 -15.62 -0.02
CA PRO A 172 -14.87 -15.53 -0.22
C PRO A 172 -15.33 -16.79 -0.97
N VAL A 173 -16.25 -17.55 -0.36
CA VAL A 173 -16.89 -18.71 -0.96
C VAL A 173 -17.84 -18.27 -2.06
#